data_AF-A0A8T4A5A3-F1
#
_entry.id   AF-A0A8T4A5A3-F1
#
_cell.length_a   1.000
_cell.length_b   1.000
_cell.length_c   1.000
_cell.angle_alpha   90.00
_cell.angle_beta   90.00
_cell.angle_gamma   90.00
#
_symmetry.space_group_name_H-M   'P 1'
#
loop_
_entity.id
_entity.type
_entity.pdbx_description
1 polymer ?
#
loop_
_entity_poly.entity_id
_entity_poly.type
_entity_poly.pdbx_seq_one_letter_code
_entity_poly.pdbx_strand_id
1 'polypeptide(L)'
;MKRTNLEGQISLAFKPEAPESVVEEALAKLTHEKVFPGWTLDPSQTRDANILARAYVVRVSPGTENAVVEALKLKYGNHIEYVEQVAARRRL
;
A
#
# COMPACT_ATOMS: atom_id res chain seq x y z
N MET A 1 16.92 -8.97 24.70
CA MET A 1 15.94 -8.04 24.13
C MET A 1 15.50 -8.56 22.77
N LYS A 2 14.27 -9.06 22.62
CA LYS A 2 13.74 -9.47 21.31
C LYS A 2 13.47 -8.20 20.52
N ARG A 3 14.29 -7.92 19.50
CA ARG A 3 13.97 -6.89 18.50
C ARG A 3 12.70 -7.39 17.80
N THR A 4 11.55 -6.82 18.11
CA THR A 4 10.42 -6.89 17.20
C THR A 4 10.89 -6.24 15.91
N ASN A 5 11.21 -7.05 14.90
CA ASN A 5 11.39 -6.57 13.53
C ASN A 5 10.05 -5.93 13.15
N LEU A 6 9.94 -4.63 13.35
CA LEU A 6 8.88 -3.82 12.77
C LEU A 6 9.16 -3.86 11.28
N GLU A 7 8.53 -4.75 10.54
CA GLU A 7 8.60 -4.72 9.08
C GLU A 7 7.89 -3.44 8.61
N GLY A 8 8.57 -2.64 7.80
CA GLY A 8 7.97 -1.44 7.21
C GLY A 8 6.91 -1.85 6.20
N GLN A 9 5.73 -1.27 6.29
CA GLN A 9 4.61 -1.60 5.41
C GLN A 9 3.87 -0.34 4.99
N ILE A 10 3.47 -0.31 3.73
CA ILE A 10 2.57 0.72 3.19
C ILE A 10 1.37 0.01 2.55
N SER A 11 0.22 0.65 2.62
CA SER A 11 -0.95 0.28 1.83
C SER A 11 -1.01 1.18 0.61
N LEU A 12 -1.25 0.57 -0.53
CA LEU A 12 -1.31 1.25 -1.82
C LEU A 12 -2.52 0.72 -2.59
N ALA A 13 -3.37 1.59 -3.09
CA ALA A 13 -4.36 1.21 -4.09
C ALA A 13 -4.34 2.16 -5.27
N PHE A 14 -4.56 1.58 -6.44
CA PHE A 14 -4.68 2.31 -7.68
C PHE A 14 -6.15 2.54 -8.01
N LYS A 15 -6.40 3.64 -8.72
CA LYS A 15 -7.72 3.91 -9.27
C LYS A 15 -8.12 2.82 -10.27
N PRO A 16 -9.43 2.53 -10.41
CA PRO A 16 -9.91 1.56 -11.39
C PRO A 16 -9.46 1.88 -12.83
N GLU A 17 -9.40 3.17 -13.17
CA GLU A 17 -9.00 3.68 -14.49
C GLU A 17 -7.48 3.75 -14.71
N ALA A 18 -6.66 3.45 -13.70
CA ALA A 18 -5.20 3.42 -13.88
C ALA A 18 -4.81 2.37 -14.95
N PRO A 19 -3.94 2.70 -15.91
CA PRO A 19 -3.44 1.71 -16.86
C PRO A 19 -2.71 0.57 -16.13
N GLU A 20 -2.91 -0.67 -16.58
CA GLU A 20 -2.26 -1.84 -15.97
C GLU A 20 -0.73 -1.72 -16.02
N SER A 21 -0.17 -1.16 -17.10
CA SER A 21 1.26 -0.87 -17.23
C SER A 21 1.80 0.05 -16.13
N VAL A 22 1.01 1.02 -15.66
CA VAL A 22 1.41 1.92 -14.56
C VAL A 22 1.43 1.17 -13.23
N VAL A 23 0.45 0.28 -13.02
CA VAL A 23 0.38 -0.57 -11.82
C VAL A 23 1.58 -1.51 -11.76
N GLU A 24 1.87 -2.19 -12.87
CA GLU A 24 3.03 -3.08 -12.99
C GLU A 24 4.35 -2.32 -12.77
N GLU A 25 4.52 -1.16 -13.40
CA GLU A 25 5.74 -0.35 -13.25
C GLU A 25 5.96 0.09 -11.80
N ALA A 26 4.90 0.56 -11.12
CA ALA A 26 4.97 1.01 -9.75
C ALA A 26 5.32 -0.14 -8.78
N LEU A 27 4.84 -1.35 -9.06
CA LEU A 27 5.03 -2.53 -8.22
C LEU A 27 6.28 -3.34 -8.57
N ALA A 28 6.84 -3.22 -9.77
CA ALA A 28 7.94 -4.06 -10.27
C ALA A 28 9.19 -4.07 -9.38
N LYS A 29 9.44 -2.98 -8.65
CA LYS A 29 10.61 -2.82 -7.76
C LYS A 29 10.27 -2.96 -6.28
N LEU A 30 9.02 -3.25 -5.96
CA LEU A 30 8.50 -3.28 -4.60
C LEU A 30 8.06 -4.69 -4.25
N THR A 31 8.44 -5.18 -3.06
CA THR A 31 7.90 -6.44 -2.55
C THR A 31 6.47 -6.19 -2.10
N HIS A 32 5.49 -6.88 -2.68
CA HIS A 32 4.09 -6.56 -2.43
C HIS A 32 3.20 -7.80 -2.44
N GLU A 33 2.05 -7.68 -1.78
CA GLU A 33 1.01 -8.68 -1.73
C GLU A 33 -0.32 -8.03 -2.10
N LYS A 34 -1.11 -8.71 -2.93
CA LYS A 34 -2.44 -8.24 -3.29
C LYS A 34 -3.38 -8.39 -2.08
N VAL A 35 -4.12 -7.34 -1.78
CA VAL A 35 -5.12 -7.33 -0.72
C VAL A 35 -6.37 -8.01 -1.24
N PHE A 36 -6.82 -9.07 -0.57
CA PHE A 36 -8.05 -9.78 -0.93
C PHE A 36 -9.27 -9.19 -0.21
N PRO A 37 -10.48 -9.32 -0.80
CA PRO A 37 -11.72 -8.93 -0.15
C PRO A 37 -11.84 -9.63 1.21
N GLY A 38 -11.86 -8.86 2.30
CA GLY A 38 -11.82 -9.36 3.69
C GLY A 38 -10.66 -8.80 4.53
N TRP A 39 -9.65 -8.21 3.91
CA TRP A 39 -8.65 -7.38 4.60
C TRP A 39 -9.19 -5.96 4.79
N THR A 40 -9.70 -5.66 5.99
CA THR A 40 -9.97 -4.29 6.40
C THR A 40 -8.67 -3.60 6.77
N LEU A 41 -8.13 -2.83 5.82
CA LEU A 41 -7.06 -1.86 6.10
C LEU A 41 -7.54 -0.77 7.06
N ASP A 42 -8.82 -0.40 6.95
CA ASP A 42 -9.56 0.41 7.91
C ASP A 42 -11.05 -0.02 7.88
N PRO A 43 -11.61 -0.59 8.97
CA PRO A 43 -13.01 -0.98 9.03
C PRO A 43 -14.00 0.20 9.03
N SER A 44 -13.53 1.43 9.22
CA SER A 44 -14.36 2.65 9.17
C SER A 44 -14.56 3.19 7.74
N GLN A 45 -13.78 2.69 6.77
CA GLN A 45 -13.88 3.08 5.37
C GLN A 45 -14.52 1.98 4.53
N THR A 46 -15.77 2.16 4.15
CA THR A 46 -16.41 1.34 3.11
C THR A 46 -15.73 1.68 1.78
N ARG A 47 -14.73 0.89 1.38
CA ARG A 47 -14.01 1.08 0.11
C ARG A 47 -14.70 0.31 -1.00
N ASP A 48 -14.81 0.94 -2.17
CA ASP A 48 -15.40 0.33 -3.36
C ASP A 48 -14.67 -0.98 -3.71
N ALA A 49 -15.42 -2.04 -4.07
CA ALA A 49 -14.85 -3.34 -4.43
C ALA A 49 -13.86 -3.23 -5.60
N ASN A 50 -14.03 -2.25 -6.49
CA ASN A 50 -13.13 -1.98 -7.61
C ASN A 50 -11.79 -1.39 -7.16
N ILE A 51 -11.78 -0.62 -6.06
CA ILE A 51 -10.55 -0.11 -5.44
C ILE A 51 -9.83 -1.26 -4.73
N LEU A 52 -10.58 -2.11 -4.01
CA LEU A 52 -10.02 -3.28 -3.33
C LEU A 52 -9.42 -4.29 -4.33
N ALA A 53 -9.97 -4.42 -5.53
CA ALA A 53 -9.42 -5.25 -6.59
C ALA A 53 -8.00 -4.84 -7.04
N ARG A 54 -7.58 -3.61 -6.72
CA ARG A 54 -6.29 -3.01 -7.05
C ARG A 54 -5.55 -2.48 -5.82
N ALA A 55 -5.84 -3.05 -4.65
CA ALA A 55 -5.15 -2.74 -3.40
C ALA A 55 -4.02 -3.72 -3.13
N TYR A 56 -2.93 -3.21 -2.57
CA TYR A 56 -1.69 -3.90 -2.32
C TYR A 56 -1.12 -3.48 -0.96
N VAL A 57 -0.51 -4.45 -0.28
CA VAL A 57 0.37 -4.18 0.86
C VAL A 57 1.78 -4.32 0.34
N VAL A 58 2.54 -3.24 0.45
CA VAL A 58 3.91 -3.18 -0.01
C VAL A 58 4.83 -3.20 1.20
N ARG A 59 5.76 -4.15 1.22
CA ARG A 59 6.80 -4.29 2.24
C ARG A 59 8.00 -3.43 1.86
N VAL A 60 8.46 -2.64 2.80
CA VAL A 60 9.60 -1.72 2.63
C VAL A 60 10.53 -1.82 3.82
N SER A 61 11.75 -1.28 3.66
CA SER A 61 12.69 -1.19 4.77
C SER A 61 12.09 -0.33 5.89
N PRO A 62 12.19 -0.75 7.16
CA PRO A 62 11.66 0.02 8.28
C PRO A 62 12.29 1.42 8.33
N GLY A 63 11.47 2.46 8.49
CA GLY A 63 11.89 3.86 8.48
C GLY A 63 11.97 4.51 7.08
N THR A 64 11.67 3.77 6.00
CA THR A 64 11.62 4.30 4.63
C THR A 64 10.19 4.52 4.10
N GLU A 65 9.18 4.17 4.89
CA GLU A 65 7.77 4.17 4.50
C GLU A 65 7.35 5.52 3.95
N ASN A 66 7.69 6.62 4.65
CA ASN A 66 7.32 7.95 4.21
C ASN A 66 7.95 8.34 2.87
N ALA A 67 9.24 8.02 2.70
CA ALA A 67 9.95 8.32 1.46
C ALA A 67 9.35 7.55 0.28
N VAL A 68 8.95 6.29 0.48
CA VAL A 68 8.28 5.49 -0.55
C VAL A 68 6.88 6.03 -0.86
N VAL A 69 6.11 6.41 0.16
CA VAL A 69 4.79 7.07 -0.01
C VAL A 69 4.93 8.34 -0.84
N GLU A 70 5.88 9.22 -0.50
CA GLU A 70 6.12 10.48 -1.23
C GLU A 70 6.58 10.22 -2.67
N ALA A 71 7.49 9.26 -2.88
CA ALA A 71 7.94 8.90 -4.22
C ALA A 71 6.80 8.36 -5.10
N LEU A 72 5.93 7.52 -4.53
CA LEU A 72 4.75 6.98 -5.23
C LEU A 72 3.74 8.08 -5.55
N LYS A 73 3.45 8.99 -4.61
CA LYS A 73 2.57 10.14 -4.85
C LYS A 73 3.13 11.08 -5.91
N LEU A 74 4.42 11.37 -5.86
CA LEU A 74 5.06 12.28 -6.82
C LEU A 74 5.03 11.73 -8.25
N LYS A 75 5.30 10.43 -8.41
CA LYS A 75 5.41 9.82 -9.75
C LYS A 75 4.07 9.32 -10.30
N TYR A 76 3.21 8.77 -9.44
CA TYR A 76 1.97 8.08 -9.85
C TYR A 76 0.71 8.64 -9.20
N GLY A 77 0.77 9.79 -8.53
CA GLY A 77 -0.34 10.35 -7.75
C GLY A 77 -1.65 10.50 -8.52
N ASN A 78 -1.60 10.76 -9.83
CA ASN A 78 -2.81 10.83 -10.67
C ASN A 78 -3.55 9.49 -10.79
N HIS A 79 -2.84 8.37 -10.62
CA HIS A 79 -3.31 6.99 -10.78
C HIS A 79 -3.50 6.25 -9.45
N ILE A 80 -3.02 6.82 -8.35
CA ILE A 80 -3.17 6.28 -7.00
C ILE A 80 -4.46 6.81 -6.39
N GLU A 81 -5.26 5.91 -5.84
CA GLU A 81 -6.45 6.26 -5.05
C GLU A 81 -6.06 6.60 -3.61
N TYR A 82 -5.24 5.76 -2.99
CA TYR A 82 -4.61 6.07 -1.70
C TYR A 82 -3.27 5.36 -1.55
N VAL A 83 -2.37 6.00 -0.82
CA VAL A 83 -1.09 5.42 -0.41
C VAL A 83 -0.68 5.97 0.94
N GLU A 84 -0.54 5.08 1.92
CA GLU A 84 -0.37 5.42 3.34
C GLU A 84 0.52 4.40 4.05
N GLN A 85 1.22 4.85 5.08
CA GLN A 85 1.97 3.95 5.95
C GLN A 85 0.97 3.09 6.73
N VAL A 86 1.22 1.78 6.80
CA VAL A 86 0.49 0.94 7.75
C VAL A 86 1.11 1.23 9.10
N ALA A 87 0.39 1.96 9.97
CA ALA A 87 0.79 2.10 11.35
C ALA A 87 1.02 0.68 11.89
N ALA A 88 2.26 0.38 12.32
CA ALA A 88 2.58 -0.92 12.87
C ALA A 88 1.50 -1.26 13.90
N ARG A 89 0.66 -2.26 13.61
CA ARG A 89 -0.37 -2.71 14.56
C ARG A 89 0.39 -3.05 15.83
N ARG A 90 0.33 -2.20 16.85
CA ARG A 90 0.65 -2.60 18.21
C ARG A 90 -0.30 -3.75 18.47
N ARG A 91 0.22 -4.99 18.48
CA ARG A 91 -0.48 -6.09 19.15
C ARG A 91 -0.72 -5.60 20.58
N LEU A 92 -1.97 -5.22 20.87
CA LEU A 92 -2.48 -5.14 22.23
C LEU A 92 -2.48 -6.54 22.83
#